data_AF-A0A017SK43-F1
#
_entry.id   AF-A0A017SK43-F1
#
_cell.length_a   1.000
_cell.length_b   1.000
_cell.length_c   1.000
_cell.angle_alpha   90.00
_cell.angle_beta   90.00
_cell.angle_gamma   90.00
#
_symmetry.space_group_name_H-M   'P 1'
#
loop_
_entity.id
_entity.type
_entity.pdbx_description
1 polymer ?
#
loop_
_entity_poly.entity_id
_entity_poly.type
_entity_poly.pdbx_seq_one_letter_code
_entity_poly.pdbx_strand_id
1 'polypeptide(L)'
;MKIDEFLNPAEEEVTDNLDDLDSLILSQFSTEGAESEDNDEVYEMLPKISANEALEALYKPRLFEEQQADGNRHLLKELLHQERALIEKKMKSVPD
;
A
#
# COMPACT_ATOMS: atom_id res chain seq x y z
N MET A 1 47.88 -18.76 -20.34
CA MET A 1 46.66 -18.55 -19.55
C MET A 1 46.23 -19.91 -19.04
N LYS A 2 46.24 -20.13 -17.72
CA LYS A 2 45.71 -21.35 -17.13
C LYS A 2 44.24 -21.10 -16.81
N ILE A 3 43.35 -21.89 -17.41
CA ILE A 3 41.89 -21.72 -17.26
C ILE A 3 41.46 -21.87 -15.80
N ASP A 4 42.20 -22.68 -15.03
CA ASP A 4 41.93 -22.92 -13.62
C ASP A 4 42.03 -21.64 -12.76
N GLU A 5 42.89 -20.68 -13.15
CA GLU A 5 43.01 -19.37 -12.48
C GLU A 5 41.85 -18.41 -12.80
N PHE A 6 41.06 -18.72 -13.84
CA PHE A 6 39.91 -17.91 -14.26
C PHE A 6 38.61 -18.35 -13.57
N LEU A 7 38.51 -19.62 -13.20
CA LEU A 7 37.32 -20.19 -12.54
C LEU A 7 37.34 -20.02 -11.03
N ASN A 8 38.52 -19.94 -10.42
CA ASN A 8 38.70 -19.67 -8.99
C ASN A 8 39.96 -18.80 -8.79
N PRO A 9 39.84 -17.47 -8.93
CA PRO A 9 40.94 -16.58 -8.64
C PRO A 9 41.30 -16.70 -7.15
N ALA A 10 42.59 -16.81 -6.83
CA ALA A 10 43.08 -16.96 -5.45
C ALA A 10 42.73 -15.76 -4.53
N GLU A 11 42.32 -14.63 -5.12
CA GLU A 11 41.87 -13.43 -4.43
C GLU A 11 40.39 -13.48 -4.03
N GLU A 12 39.60 -14.42 -4.57
CA GLU A 12 38.17 -14.62 -4.28
C GLU A 12 37.99 -15.82 -3.34
N GLU A 13 38.71 -15.81 -2.22
CA GLU A 13 38.54 -16.81 -1.17
C GLU A 13 37.42 -16.38 -0.22
N VAL A 14 36.29 -17.10 -0.24
CA VAL A 14 35.18 -16.88 0.68
C VAL A 14 35.55 -17.47 2.05
N THR A 15 35.82 -16.59 3.01
CA THR A 15 36.13 -16.99 4.39
C THR A 15 34.82 -17.14 5.17
N ASP A 16 34.25 -18.34 5.17
CA ASP A 16 33.06 -18.67 5.97
C ASP A 16 33.44 -18.85 7.44
N ASN A 17 33.62 -17.76 8.17
CA ASN A 17 33.83 -17.79 9.62
C ASN A 17 32.49 -17.67 10.35
N LEU A 18 32.21 -18.62 11.26
CA LEU A 18 30.98 -18.63 12.06
C LEU A 18 30.86 -17.40 12.97
N ASP A 19 31.98 -16.84 13.42
CA ASP A 19 31.99 -15.63 14.26
C ASP A 19 31.49 -14.38 13.50
N ASP A 20 31.72 -14.35 12.17
CA ASP A 20 31.26 -13.26 11.30
C ASP A 20 29.76 -13.41 10.97
N LEU A 21 29.25 -14.64 10.96
CA LEU A 21 27.83 -14.94 10.75
C LEU A 21 26.98 -14.42 11.90
N ASP A 22 27.41 -14.64 13.15
CA ASP A 22 26.69 -14.14 14.32
C ASP A 22 26.65 -12.61 14.33
N SER A 23 27.75 -11.96 13.95
CA SER A 23 27.83 -10.50 13.82
C SER A 23 26.88 -9.96 12.74
N LEU A 24 26.81 -10.65 11.59
CA LEU A 24 25.90 -10.30 10.49
C LEU A 24 24.42 -10.45 10.90
N ILE A 25 24.06 -11.57 11.53
CA ILE A 25 22.70 -11.81 12.02
C ILE A 25 22.34 -10.78 13.09
N LEU A 26 23.23 -10.56 14.07
CA LEU A 26 22.99 -9.59 15.13
C LEU A 26 22.88 -8.16 14.58
N SER A 27 23.61 -7.78 13.54
CA SER A 27 23.48 -6.46 12.90
C SER A 27 22.12 -6.22 12.25
N GLN A 28 21.44 -7.25 11.74
CA GLN A 28 20.09 -7.13 11.17
C GLN A 28 19.02 -6.87 12.23
N PHE A 29 19.30 -7.21 13.49
CA PHE A 29 18.41 -6.98 14.63
C PHE A 29 18.92 -5.91 15.60
N SER A 30 20.19 -5.51 15.49
CA SER A 30 20.78 -4.40 16.22
C SER A 30 20.22 -3.12 15.64
N THR A 31 19.11 -2.71 16.23
CA THR A 31 18.33 -1.58 15.81
C THR A 31 19.11 -0.31 16.15
N GLU A 32 20.03 0.11 15.27
CA GLU A 32 20.53 1.51 15.23
C GLU A 32 19.45 2.47 14.70
N GLY A 33 18.19 2.12 14.95
CA GLY A 33 16.97 2.83 14.60
C GLY A 33 15.80 2.36 15.46
N ALA A 34 16.07 1.90 16.70
CA ALA A 34 15.05 1.87 17.74
C ALA A 34 14.83 3.32 18.22
N GLU A 35 14.47 4.19 17.29
CA GLU A 35 14.06 5.56 17.57
C GLU A 35 12.59 5.68 17.16
N SER A 36 11.77 5.79 18.20
CA SER A 36 10.37 6.16 18.21
C SER A 36 9.36 5.13 17.69
N GLU A 37 8.49 4.68 18.60
CA GLU A 37 7.08 4.37 18.30
C GLU A 37 6.31 5.64 17.89
N ASP A 38 6.91 6.53 17.10
CA ASP A 38 6.14 7.39 16.20
C ASP A 38 6.12 6.61 14.90
N ASN A 39 5.11 5.75 14.76
CA ASN A 39 4.68 5.33 13.45
C ASN A 39 4.07 6.56 12.75
N ASP A 40 4.92 7.53 12.41
CA ASP A 40 4.74 8.45 11.30
C ASP A 40 4.83 7.62 10.02
N GLU A 41 3.92 6.64 9.87
CA GLU A 41 3.49 6.15 8.58
C GLU A 41 3.06 7.42 7.86
N VAL A 42 3.96 7.95 7.02
CA VAL A 42 3.67 9.06 6.14
C VAL A 42 2.61 8.53 5.18
N TYR A 43 1.36 8.58 5.61
CA TYR A 43 0.23 8.25 4.77
C TYR A 43 0.26 9.24 3.62
N GLU A 44 0.69 8.77 2.45
CA GLU A 44 0.59 9.55 1.24
C GLU A 44 -0.88 9.96 1.10
N MET A 45 -1.14 11.25 1.26
CA MET A 45 -2.50 11.77 1.12
C MET A 45 -2.95 11.50 -0.32
N LEU A 46 -3.96 10.66 -0.46
CA LEU A 46 -4.59 10.43 -1.74
C LEU A 46 -5.09 11.77 -2.31
N PRO A 47 -4.97 11.97 -3.63
CA PRO A 47 -5.47 13.18 -4.27
C PRO A 47 -6.97 13.32 -4.00
N LYS A 48 -7.39 14.52 -3.59
CA LYS A 48 -8.80 14.83 -3.40
C LYS A 48 -9.49 14.87 -4.76
N ILE A 49 -10.55 14.08 -4.91
CA ILE A 49 -11.40 14.08 -6.10
C ILE A 49 -12.57 15.06 -5.95
N SER A 50 -13.14 15.47 -7.08
CA SER A 50 -14.34 16.32 -7.06
C SER A 50 -15.57 15.54 -6.59
N ALA A 51 -16.61 16.25 -6.09
CA ALA A 51 -17.86 15.60 -5.71
C ALA A 51 -18.54 14.87 -6.90
N ASN A 52 -18.39 15.39 -8.12
CA ASN A 52 -18.92 14.74 -9.33
C ASN A 52 -18.17 13.44 -9.63
N GLU A 53 -16.83 13.47 -9.55
CA GLU A 53 -15.98 12.30 -9.75
C GLU A 53 -16.25 11.22 -8.71
N ALA A 54 -16.48 11.59 -7.45
CA ALA A 54 -16.90 10.67 -6.41
C ALA A 54 -18.26 10.02 -6.70
N LEU A 55 -19.23 10.77 -7.21
CA LEU A 55 -20.55 10.26 -7.59
C LEU A 55 -20.46 9.32 -8.80
N GLU A 56 -19.65 9.65 -9.80
CA GLU A 56 -19.39 8.76 -10.95
C GLU A 56 -18.68 7.48 -10.52
N ALA A 57 -17.74 7.56 -9.58
CA ALA A 57 -17.05 6.40 -9.03
C ALA A 57 -18.01 5.46 -8.29
N LEU A 58 -19.02 5.99 -7.58
CA LEU A 58 -20.05 5.18 -6.90
C LEU A 58 -21.05 4.52 -7.87
N TYR A 59 -21.25 5.10 -9.05
CA TYR A 59 -22.23 4.58 -10.01
C TYR A 59 -21.86 3.16 -10.52
N LYS A 60 -20.58 2.92 -10.82
CA LYS A 60 -20.09 1.64 -11.34
C LYS A 60 -20.35 0.45 -10.39
N PRO A 61 -19.92 0.46 -9.12
CA PRO A 61 -20.19 -0.64 -8.20
C PRO A 61 -21.67 -0.82 -7.91
N ARG A 62 -22.45 0.27 -7.87
CA ARG A 62 -23.92 0.17 -7.69
C ARG A 62 -24.56 -0.57 -8.86
N LEU A 63 -24.26 -0.16 -10.10
CA LEU A 63 -24.79 -0.80 -11.30
C LEU A 63 -24.39 -2.28 -11.39
N PHE A 64 -23.14 -2.59 -11.04
CA PHE A 64 -22.66 -3.97 -11.01
C PHE A 64 -23.49 -4.85 -10.07
N GLU A 65 -23.71 -4.38 -8.84
CA GLU A 65 -24.51 -5.10 -7.83
C GLU A 65 -25.99 -5.20 -8.20
N GLU A 66 -26.57 -4.16 -8.80
CA GLU A 66 -27.97 -4.16 -9.28
C GLU A 66 -28.21 -5.19 -10.40
N GLN A 67 -27.18 -5.51 -11.19
CA GLN A 67 -27.26 -6.47 -12.29
C GLN A 67 -27.04 -7.93 -11.85
N GLN A 68 -26.59 -8.17 -10.62
CA GLN A 68 -26.40 -9.52 -10.11
C GLN A 68 -27.74 -10.16 -9.71
N ALA A 69 -27.91 -11.46 -10.01
CA ALA A 69 -29.10 -12.21 -9.59
C ALA A 69 -29.24 -12.28 -8.05
N ASP A 70 -28.12 -12.40 -7.34
CA ASP A 70 -28.00 -12.38 -5.88
C ASP A 70 -27.17 -11.18 -5.38
N GLY A 71 -27.43 -9.99 -5.94
CA GLY A 71 -26.70 -8.77 -5.58
C GLY A 71 -26.73 -8.44 -4.09
N ASN A 72 -25.62 -7.88 -3.57
CA ASN A 72 -25.47 -7.60 -2.17
C ASN A 72 -26.35 -6.41 -1.75
N ARG A 73 -27.54 -6.71 -1.19
CA ARG A 73 -28.52 -5.72 -0.74
C ARG A 73 -27.99 -4.80 0.36
N HIS A 74 -27.05 -5.26 1.18
CA HIS A 74 -26.43 -4.43 2.20
C HIS A 74 -25.51 -3.40 1.54
N LEU A 75 -24.66 -3.85 0.62
CA LEU A 75 -23.76 -2.97 -0.12
C LEU A 75 -24.52 -1.91 -0.91
N LEU A 76 -25.62 -2.28 -1.59
CA LEU A 76 -26.47 -1.33 -2.31
C LEU A 76 -27.03 -0.22 -1.40
N LYS A 77 -27.45 -0.56 -0.17
CA LYS A 77 -27.94 0.43 0.80
C LYS A 77 -26.84 1.40 1.24
N GLU A 78 -25.64 0.87 1.50
CA GLU A 78 -24.48 1.69 1.86
C GLU A 78 -24.11 2.64 0.71
N LEU A 79 -24.04 2.15 -0.52
CA LEU A 79 -23.73 2.98 -1.69
C LEU A 79 -24.76 4.10 -1.89
N LEU A 80 -26.05 3.82 -1.73
CA LEU A 80 -27.12 4.83 -1.78
C LEU A 80 -27.03 5.85 -0.64
N HIS A 81 -26.62 5.43 0.55
CA HIS A 81 -26.41 6.33 1.67
C HIS A 81 -25.25 7.30 1.41
N GLN A 82 -24.13 6.78 0.90
CA GLN A 82 -22.96 7.58 0.55
C GLN A 82 -23.25 8.57 -0.58
N GLU A 83 -24.00 8.15 -1.60
CA GLU A 83 -24.43 9.02 -2.70
C GLU A 83 -25.24 10.22 -2.18
N ARG A 84 -26.21 10.00 -1.29
CA ARG A 84 -26.99 11.09 -0.67
C ARG A 84 -26.10 12.03 0.13
N ALA A 85 -25.18 11.49 0.94
CA ALA A 85 -24.25 12.30 1.72
C ALA A 85 -23.35 13.18 0.84
N LEU A 86 -22.90 12.66 -0.32
CA LEU A 86 -22.12 13.42 -1.28
C LEU A 86 -22.93 14.52 -1.96
N ILE A 87 -24.19 14.26 -2.32
CA ILE A 87 -25.09 15.26 -2.89
C ILE A 87 -25.34 16.39 -1.89
N GLU A 88 -25.59 16.08 -0.62
CA GLU A 88 -25.77 17.08 0.43
C GLU A 88 -24.51 17.93 0.63
N LYS A 89 -23.33 17.30 0.66
CA LYS A 89 -22.05 18.03 0.73
C LYS A 89 -21.85 18.94 -0.47
N LYS A 90 -22.17 18.46 -1.67
CA LYS A 90 -22.10 19.25 -2.90
C LYS A 90 -23.02 20.46 -2.81
N MET A 91 -24.28 20.30 -2.40
CA MET A 91 -25.23 21.41 -2.27
C MET A 91 -24.79 22.44 -1.21
N LYS A 92 -24.19 22.01 -0.10
CA LYS A 92 -23.65 22.93 0.92
C LYS A 92 -22.38 23.67 0.47
N SER A 93 -21.70 23.16 -0.54
CA SER A 93 -20.44 23.73 -1.05
C SER A 93 -20.60 24.74 -2.20
N VAL A 94 -21.81 24.87 -2.76
CA VAL A 94 -22.11 25.89 -3.79
C VAL A 94 -22.56 27.16 -3.07
N PRO A 95 -21.81 28.28 -3.14
CA PRO A 95 -22.29 29.58 -2.65
C PRO A 95 -23.34 30.14 -3.62
N ASP A 96 -24.35 30.84 -3.06
CA ASP A 96 -25.39 31.60 -3.79
C ASP A 96 -24.82 32.58 -4.83
#